data_AF-A0A1L5L3I3-F1
#
_entry.id   AF-A0A1L5L3I3-F1
#
_cell.length_a   1.000
_cell.length_b   1.000
_cell.length_c   1.000
_cell.angle_alpha   90.00
_cell.angle_beta   90.00
_cell.angle_gamma   90.00
#
_symmetry.space_group_name_H-M   'P 1'
#
loop_
_entity.id
_entity.type
_entity.pdbx_description
1 polymer ?
#
loop_
_entity_poly.entity_id
_entity_poly.type
_entity_poly.pdbx_seq_one_letter_code
_entity_poly.pdbx_strand_id
1 'polypeptide(L)'
;MRIRNLYDPPTLKDRDPVVPWVPDGMTASARLTAEGCEITVTGDSVGWLYPPLQDGLAKTVWERADGSTLIGITSNDTVALYPGVTVLVRLCGYEDASLVTMLNNLGLPLAFAASDHPY
;
A
#
# COMPACT_ATOMS: atom_id res chain seq x y z
N MET A 1 1.79 4.13 -23.12
CA MET A 1 1.35 4.55 -21.78
C MET A 1 2.47 4.19 -20.81
N ARG A 2 3.19 5.17 -20.26
CA ARG A 2 4.28 4.94 -19.32
C ARG A 2 3.66 4.90 -17.93
N ILE A 3 3.62 3.73 -17.29
CA ILE A 3 3.32 3.64 -15.86
C ILE A 3 4.51 4.25 -15.16
N ARG A 4 4.43 5.53 -14.78
CA ARG A 4 5.41 6.12 -13.89
C ARG A 4 5.07 5.65 -12.49
N ASN A 5 5.68 4.55 -12.08
CA ASN A 5 5.84 4.28 -10.66
C ASN A 5 6.76 5.38 -10.13
N LEU A 6 6.18 6.44 -9.61
CA LEU A 6 6.91 7.65 -9.17
C LEU A 6 7.80 7.36 -7.96
N TYR A 7 7.58 6.21 -7.33
CA TYR A 7 8.57 5.55 -6.53
C TYR A 7 9.09 4.35 -7.31
N ASP A 8 10.40 4.26 -7.51
CA ASP A 8 11.08 2.97 -7.60
C ASP A 8 11.60 2.66 -6.18
N PRO A 9 10.77 2.24 -5.20
CA PRO A 9 11.35 1.80 -3.96
C PRO A 9 11.64 0.30 -4.12
N PRO A 10 12.83 -0.17 -3.71
CA PRO A 10 12.92 -1.58 -3.38
C PRO A 10 11.83 -1.90 -2.34
N THR A 11 11.42 -3.17 -2.29
CA THR A 11 10.41 -3.75 -1.38
C THR A 11 10.24 -3.00 -0.05
N LEU A 12 9.02 -2.91 0.51
CA LEU A 12 8.71 -2.11 1.73
C LEU A 12 9.62 -2.39 2.95
N LYS A 13 10.42 -3.46 2.93
CA LYS A 13 11.53 -3.74 3.85
C LYS A 13 12.64 -2.67 3.89
N ASP A 14 12.71 -1.78 2.89
CA ASP A 14 13.75 -0.76 2.74
C ASP A 14 13.25 0.65 3.11
N ARG A 15 12.10 0.76 3.78
CA ARG A 15 11.47 2.01 4.23
C ARG A 15 11.15 1.96 5.71
N ASP A 16 10.94 3.13 6.31
CA ASP A 16 10.39 3.19 7.67
C ASP A 16 9.01 2.50 7.73
N PRO A 17 8.73 1.71 8.79
CA PRO A 17 7.43 1.09 8.97
C PRO A 17 6.32 2.15 9.01
N VAL A 18 5.26 1.90 8.25
CA VAL A 18 4.07 2.75 8.25
C VAL A 18 3.06 2.19 9.24
N VAL A 19 2.89 2.87 10.36
CA VAL A 19 1.92 2.49 11.39
C VAL A 19 0.56 3.11 11.05
N PRO A 20 -0.53 2.33 10.94
CA PRO A 20 -1.85 2.88 10.70
C PRO A 20 -2.33 3.65 11.94
N TRP A 21 -3.17 4.66 11.70
CA TRP A 21 -3.95 5.27 12.77
C TRP A 21 -5.05 4.32 13.21
N VAL A 22 -5.32 4.24 14.51
CA VAL A 22 -6.42 3.46 15.06
C VAL A 22 -7.22 4.30 16.05
N PRO A 23 -8.54 4.08 16.20
CA PRO A 23 -9.35 4.76 17.20
C PRO A 23 -8.95 4.34 18.63
N ASP A 24 -9.42 5.13 19.60
CA ASP A 24 -9.20 4.85 21.02
C ASP A 24 -9.66 3.43 21.41
N GLY A 25 -8.85 2.76 22.23
CA GLY A 25 -9.10 1.38 22.67
C GLY A 25 -8.57 0.31 21.72
N MET A 26 -8.03 0.69 20.55
CA MET A 26 -7.29 -0.19 19.66
C MET A 26 -5.78 0.02 19.77
N THR A 27 -4.99 -0.90 19.22
CA THR A 27 -3.55 -0.71 19.05
C THR A 27 -3.12 -1.04 17.63
N ALA A 28 -2.08 -0.36 17.17
CA ALA A 28 -1.39 -0.65 15.93
C ALA A 28 0.12 -0.62 16.14
N SER A 29 0.83 -1.55 15.51
CA SER A 29 2.28 -1.56 15.43
C SER A 29 2.72 -2.00 14.04
N ALA A 30 3.92 -1.58 13.65
CA ALA A 30 4.52 -1.99 12.39
C ALA A 30 6.00 -2.30 12.60
N ARG A 31 6.52 -3.30 11.88
CA ARG A 31 7.94 -3.65 11.86
C ARG A 31 8.37 -4.13 10.48
N LEU A 32 9.65 -3.99 10.18
CA LEU A 32 10.23 -4.55 8.96
C LEU A 32 10.62 -6.01 9.20
N THR A 33 10.31 -6.85 8.22
CA THR A 33 10.71 -8.25 8.17
C THR A 33 11.43 -8.52 6.85
N ALA A 34 11.91 -9.75 6.64
CA ALA A 34 12.52 -10.13 5.37
C ALA A 34 11.51 -10.09 4.20
N GLU A 35 10.23 -10.29 4.53
CA GLU A 35 9.11 -10.35 3.59
C GLU A 35 8.57 -8.95 3.25
N GLY A 36 8.56 -8.00 4.20
CA GLY A 36 8.05 -6.65 3.98
C GLY A 36 7.78 -5.87 5.26
N CYS A 37 6.80 -4.97 5.24
CA CYS A 37 6.30 -4.28 6.42
C CYS A 37 5.15 -5.08 7.03
N GLU A 38 5.39 -5.72 8.17
CA GLU A 38 4.38 -6.41 8.96
C GLU A 38 3.67 -5.42 9.87
N ILE A 39 2.36 -5.31 9.71
CA ILE A 39 1.48 -4.44 10.50
C ILE A 39 0.56 -5.33 11.33
N THR A 40 0.49 -5.08 12.63
CA THR A 40 -0.45 -5.71 13.54
C THR A 40 -1.45 -4.67 14.03
N VAL A 41 -2.74 -4.94 13.85
CA VAL A 41 -3.84 -4.15 14.41
C VAL A 41 -4.62 -5.01 15.39
N THR A 42 -4.94 -4.49 16.58
CA THR A 42 -5.76 -5.21 17.58
C THR A 42 -6.94 -4.36 18.06
N GLY A 43 -8.01 -5.03 18.50
CA GLY A 43 -9.31 -4.46 18.88
C GLY A 43 -10.43 -4.91 17.93
N ASP A 44 -11.57 -4.22 17.95
CA ASP A 44 -12.82 -4.68 17.30
C ASP A 44 -13.32 -3.73 16.18
N SER A 45 -12.47 -2.81 15.70
CA SER A 45 -12.83 -1.82 14.67
C SER A 45 -11.75 -1.74 13.57
N VAL A 46 -11.74 -0.67 12.79
CA VAL A 46 -10.87 -0.47 11.62
C VAL A 46 -9.73 0.49 11.94
N GLY A 47 -8.51 0.08 11.60
CA GLY A 47 -7.35 0.95 11.45
C GLY A 47 -7.27 1.56 10.05
N TRP A 48 -6.68 2.75 9.96
CA TRP A 48 -6.56 3.51 8.72
C TRP A 48 -5.08 3.74 8.40
N LEU A 49 -4.63 3.08 7.33
CA LEU A 49 -3.27 3.22 6.84
C LEU A 49 -3.22 4.35 5.80
N TYR A 50 -2.42 5.36 6.11
CA TYR A 50 -2.16 6.47 5.19
C TYR A 50 -0.85 6.21 4.45
N PRO A 51 -0.77 6.51 3.15
CA PRO A 51 0.50 6.45 2.46
C PRO A 51 1.41 7.60 2.91
N PRO A 52 2.73 7.40 2.84
CA PRO A 52 3.70 8.50 3.00
C PRO A 52 3.41 9.61 1.98
N LEU A 53 3.86 10.85 2.23
CA LEU A 53 3.56 12.01 1.38
C LEU A 53 3.68 11.71 -0.13
N GLN A 54 2.59 11.93 -0.87
CA GLN A 54 2.37 11.47 -2.25
C GLN A 54 2.37 12.62 -3.27
N ASP A 55 3.39 13.48 -3.26
CA ASP A 55 3.36 14.72 -4.04
C ASP A 55 3.11 14.44 -5.54
N GLY A 56 1.98 14.94 -6.07
CA GLY A 56 1.58 14.78 -7.47
C GLY A 56 0.95 13.44 -7.90
N LEU A 57 0.64 12.53 -6.97
CA LEU A 57 0.03 11.23 -7.31
C LEU A 57 -1.50 11.26 -7.24
N ALA A 58 -2.14 10.56 -8.16
CA ALA A 58 -3.60 10.44 -8.24
C ALA A 58 -4.14 9.20 -7.52
N LYS A 59 -3.30 8.15 -7.36
CA LYS A 59 -3.64 6.89 -6.66
C LYS A 59 -2.44 6.21 -6.05
N THR A 60 -2.70 5.47 -4.97
CA THR A 60 -1.79 4.48 -4.40
C THR A 60 -2.39 3.08 -4.36
N VAL A 61 -1.52 2.09 -4.51
CA VAL A 61 -1.86 0.66 -4.39
C VAL A 61 -0.83 0.01 -3.49
N TRP A 62 -1.29 -0.68 -2.44
CA TRP A 62 -0.43 -1.52 -1.61
C TRP A 62 -0.56 -2.97 -2.04
N GLU A 63 0.56 -3.66 -2.17
CA GLU A 63 0.59 -5.11 -2.40
C GLU A 63 0.86 -5.83 -1.08
N ARG A 64 0.06 -6.86 -0.80
CA ARG A 64 0.27 -7.77 0.33
C ARG A 64 1.20 -8.92 -0.05
N ALA A 65 1.79 -9.59 0.94
CA ALA A 65 2.65 -10.75 0.73
C ALA A 65 1.95 -11.94 0.04
N ASP A 66 0.61 -12.01 0.12
CA ASP A 66 -0.20 -13.01 -0.58
C ASP A 66 -0.52 -12.63 -2.05
N GLY A 67 0.01 -11.51 -2.54
CA GLY A 67 -0.22 -10.98 -3.89
C GLY A 67 -1.55 -10.23 -4.06
N SER A 68 -2.39 -10.17 -3.03
CA SER A 68 -3.59 -9.32 -3.04
C SER A 68 -3.22 -7.85 -2.88
N THR A 69 -4.15 -6.96 -3.23
CA THR A 69 -3.90 -5.51 -3.20
C THR A 69 -4.89 -4.77 -2.31
N LEU A 70 -4.45 -3.65 -1.76
CA LEU A 70 -5.26 -2.68 -1.04
C LEU A 70 -5.30 -1.37 -1.83
N ILE A 71 -6.50 -0.89 -2.08
CA ILE A 71 -6.78 0.38 -2.75
C ILE A 71 -7.70 1.23 -1.87
N GLY A 72 -7.48 2.54 -1.87
CA GLY A 72 -8.27 3.46 -1.05
C GLY A 72 -9.73 3.54 -1.50
N ILE A 73 -10.63 3.70 -0.54
CA ILE A 73 -12.09 3.62 -0.75
C ILE A 73 -12.76 4.94 -1.21
N THR A 74 -12.23 6.12 -0.86
CA THR A 74 -12.90 7.43 -1.10
C THR A 74 -11.95 8.52 -1.63
N SER A 75 -10.94 8.92 -0.85
CA SER A 75 -9.89 9.86 -1.28
C SER A 75 -8.77 9.19 -2.07
N ASN A 76 -8.81 7.86 -2.11
CA ASN A 76 -7.98 6.96 -2.90
C ASN A 76 -6.54 6.73 -2.45
N ASP A 77 -6.26 7.06 -1.20
CA ASP A 77 -4.93 6.86 -0.61
C ASP A 77 -5.01 6.08 0.70
N THR A 78 -5.98 6.41 1.55
CA THR A 78 -6.15 5.72 2.83
C THR A 78 -6.82 4.36 2.64
N VAL A 79 -6.19 3.30 3.15
CA VAL A 79 -6.72 1.94 3.10
C VAL A 79 -7.11 1.46 4.50
N ALA A 80 -8.18 0.66 4.57
CA ALA A 80 -8.65 0.06 5.80
C ALA A 80 -7.79 -1.18 6.15
N LEU A 81 -7.39 -1.28 7.42
CA LEU A 81 -6.80 -2.48 8.02
C LEU A 81 -7.68 -2.96 9.16
N TYR A 82 -8.16 -4.20 9.02
CA TYR A 82 -8.93 -4.87 10.05
C TYR A 82 -7.98 -5.57 11.05
N PRO A 83 -8.48 -5.91 12.27
CA PRO A 83 -7.68 -6.58 13.28
C PRO A 83 -7.02 -7.86 12.76
N GLY A 84 -5.76 -8.06 13.12
CA GLY A 84 -4.92 -9.14 12.62
C GLY A 84 -3.57 -8.65 12.12
N VAL A 85 -2.87 -9.54 11.44
CA VAL A 85 -1.55 -9.29 10.85
C VAL A 85 -1.69 -9.11 9.34
N THR A 86 -1.19 -8.00 8.82
CA THR A 86 -1.08 -7.74 7.39
C THR A 86 0.39 -7.51 7.04
N VAL A 87 0.90 -8.22 6.04
CA VAL A 87 2.27 -8.00 5.53
C VAL A 87 2.19 -7.30 4.19
N LEU A 88 2.73 -6.09 4.11
CA LEU A 88 2.79 -5.28 2.90
C LEU A 88 4.18 -5.38 2.28
N VAL A 89 4.24 -5.64 0.97
CA VAL A 89 5.50 -5.87 0.25
C VAL A 89 5.85 -4.76 -0.72
N ARG A 90 4.85 -4.07 -1.28
CA ARG A 90 5.03 -2.93 -2.19
C ARG A 90 4.01 -1.82 -1.95
N LEU A 91 4.41 -0.60 -2.26
CA LEU A 91 3.56 0.57 -2.41
C LEU A 91 3.82 1.17 -3.80
N CYS A 92 2.82 1.18 -4.65
CA CYS A 92 2.89 1.73 -6.01
C CYS A 92 2.10 3.03 -6.09
N GLY A 93 2.72 4.08 -6.64
CA GLY A 93 2.08 5.36 -6.91
C GLY A 93 1.74 5.50 -8.39
N TYR A 94 0.58 6.08 -8.70
CA TYR A 94 0.09 6.29 -10.06
C TYR A 94 -0.27 7.76 -10.30
N GLU A 95 0.19 8.32 -11.41
CA GLU A 95 -0.20 9.66 -11.89
C GLU A 95 -1.66 9.69 -12.39
N ASP A 96 -2.23 8.53 -12.75
CA ASP A 96 -3.57 8.42 -13.33
C ASP A 96 -4.39 7.31 -12.65
N ALA A 97 -5.51 7.72 -12.07
CA ALA A 97 -6.49 6.84 -11.44
C ALA A 97 -7.19 5.89 -12.43
N SER A 98 -7.35 6.31 -13.68
CA SER A 98 -8.10 5.57 -14.70
C SER A 98 -7.46 4.22 -15.00
N LEU A 99 -6.12 4.16 -14.97
CA LEU A 99 -5.36 2.92 -15.14
C LEU A 99 -5.69 1.92 -14.03
N VAL A 100 -5.62 2.34 -12.77
CA VAL A 100 -5.89 1.49 -11.61
C VAL A 100 -7.31 0.95 -11.69
N THR A 101 -8.28 1.81 -12.00
CA THR A 101 -9.68 1.41 -12.19
C THR A 101 -9.84 0.39 -13.32
N MET A 102 -9.23 0.62 -14.48
CA MET A 102 -9.32 -0.29 -15.62
C MET A 102 -8.72 -1.67 -15.29
N LEU A 103 -7.52 -1.71 -14.73
CA LEU A 103 -6.85 -2.96 -14.38
C LEU A 103 -7.67 -3.75 -13.34
N ASN A 104 -8.21 -3.05 -12.33
CA ASN A 104 -9.03 -3.68 -11.30
C ASN A 104 -10.31 -4.29 -11.89
N ASN A 105 -10.97 -3.57 -12.80
CA ASN A 105 -12.16 -4.07 -13.50
C ASN A 105 -11.88 -5.28 -14.40
N LEU A 106 -10.65 -5.39 -14.91
CA LEU A 106 -10.19 -6.52 -15.73
C LEU A 106 -9.62 -7.68 -14.89
N GLY A 107 -9.55 -7.55 -13.56
CA GLY A 107 -8.92 -8.54 -12.69
C GLY A 107 -7.42 -8.70 -12.92
N LEU A 108 -6.76 -7.64 -13.43
CA LEU A 108 -5.34 -7.64 -13.71
C LEU A 108 -4.53 -7.14 -12.51
N PRO A 109 -3.26 -7.55 -12.37
CA PRO A 109 -2.38 -7.07 -11.30
C PRO A 109 -2.30 -5.55 -11.25
N LEU A 110 -2.47 -4.98 -10.06
CA LEU A 110 -2.35 -3.54 -9.79
C LEU A 110 -0.98 -3.14 -9.25
N ALA A 111 -0.13 -4.11 -8.92
CA ALA A 111 1.26 -3.88 -8.58
C ALA A 111 2.10 -4.54 -9.68
N PHE A 112 3.06 -3.80 -10.22
CA PHE A 112 4.00 -4.30 -11.21
C PHE A 112 5.38 -4.36 -10.57
N ALA A 113 6.13 -5.42 -10.84
CA ALA A 113 7.54 -5.46 -10.51
C ALA A 113 8.25 -4.37 -11.32
N ALA A 114 8.82 -3.37 -10.66
CA ALA A 114 9.81 -2.50 -11.27
C ALA A 114 11.05 -3.38 -11.53
N SER A 115 11.11 -3.98 -12.71
CA SER A 115 12.32 -4.66 -13.18
C SER A 115 13.30 -3.57 -13.65
N ASP A 116 14.34 -3.35 -12.85
CA ASP A 116 15.58 -2.62 -13.14
C ASP A 116 15.47 -1.46 -14.14
N HIS A 117 15.26 -0.25 -13.62
CA HIS A 117 15.68 0.95 -14.31
C HIS A 117 16.41 1.88 -13.33
N PRO A 118 17.75 1.95 -13.33
CA PRO A 118 18.41 3.15 -12.84
C PRO A 118 18.04 4.29 -13.80
N TYR A 119 17.71 5.44 -13.19
CA TYR A 119 17.32 6.73 -13.80
C TYR A 119 17.76 6.99 -15.25
#